data_AF-A0A9E0KTX1-F1
#
_entry.id   AF-A0A9E0KTX1-F1
#
_cell.length_a   1.000
_cell.length_b   1.000
_cell.length_c   1.000
_cell.angle_alpha   90.00
_cell.angle_beta   90.00
_cell.angle_gamma   90.00
#
_symmetry.space_group_name_H-M   'P 1'
#
loop_
_entity.id
_entity.type
_entity.pdbx_description
1 polymer ?
#
loop_
_entity_poly.entity_id
_entity_poly.type
_entity_poly.pdbx_seq_one_letter_code
_entity_poly.pdbx_strand_id
1 'polypeptide(L)'
;MEAALSLGVPRSVAMRQIILPQAVKNILPALVNEMVNLLKESAIISVIGEADLLRRAQVIAAEKYIYFEPYLAVALIYYVLVMVLTLFAKILEDRLKRSD
;
A
#
# COMPACT_ATOMS: atom_id res chain seq x y z
N MET A 1 20.65 -2.84 23.16
CA MET A 1 21.90 -2.05 23.00
C MET A 1 22.75 -2.10 24.27
N GLU A 2 22.16 -1.90 25.45
CA GLU A 2 22.85 -1.97 26.74
C GLU A 2 23.56 -3.33 26.97
N ALA A 3 22.90 -4.45 26.68
CA ALA A 3 23.53 -5.77 26.77
C ALA A 3 24.78 -5.96 25.89
N ALA A 4 24.80 -5.38 24.68
CA ALA A 4 25.95 -5.47 23.78
C ALA A 4 27.13 -4.62 24.27
N LEU A 5 26.84 -3.43 24.82
CA LEU A 5 27.84 -2.56 25.42
C LEU A 5 28.42 -3.16 26.71
N SER A 6 27.59 -3.81 27.53
CA SER A 6 28.04 -4.55 28.73
C SER A 6 28.92 -5.76 28.42
N LEU A 7 28.84 -6.31 27.20
CA LEU A 7 29.71 -7.39 26.70
C LEU A 7 30.96 -6.87 25.98
N GLY A 8 31.24 -5.55 26.02
CA GLY A 8 32.39 -4.95 25.36
C GLY A 8 32.30 -4.88 23.83
N VAL A 9 31.12 -5.09 23.24
CA VAL A 9 30.93 -5.03 21.79
C VAL A 9 31.03 -3.58 21.31
N PRO A 10 31.90 -3.27 20.32
CA PRO A 10 31.99 -1.93 19.76
C PRO A 10 30.64 -1.48 19.20
N ARG A 11 30.29 -0.20 19.41
CA ARG A 11 29.00 0.38 19.01
C ARG A 11 28.69 0.17 17.51
N SER A 12 29.71 0.24 16.66
CA SER A 12 29.62 -0.01 15.23
C SER A 12 29.24 -1.46 14.90
N VAL A 13 29.83 -2.42 15.61
CA VAL A 13 29.55 -3.86 15.48
C VAL A 13 28.14 -4.16 15.98
N ALA A 14 27.77 -3.64 17.15
CA ALA A 14 26.43 -3.79 17.71
C ALA A 14 25.36 -3.20 16.78
N MET A 15 25.63 -2.04 16.16
CA MET A 15 24.69 -1.43 15.21
C MET A 15 24.51 -2.31 13.96
N ARG A 16 25.60 -2.78 13.34
CA ARG A 16 25.54 -3.50 12.07
C ARG A 16 25.04 -4.94 12.20
N GLN A 17 25.39 -5.64 13.29
CA GLN A 17 25.10 -7.07 13.42
C GLN A 17 23.89 -7.38 14.29
N ILE A 18 23.48 -6.47 15.18
CA ILE A 18 22.41 -6.73 16.14
C ILE A 18 21.22 -5.81 15.85
N ILE A 19 21.45 -4.49 15.87
CA ILE A 19 20.36 -3.51 15.83
C ILE A 19 19.77 -3.38 14.41
N LEU A 20 20.60 -3.21 13.38
CA LEU A 20 20.13 -3.04 12.00
C LEU A 20 19.30 -4.23 11.50
N PRO A 21 19.75 -5.49 11.63
CA PRO A 21 18.94 -6.63 11.19
C PRO A 21 17.60 -6.73 11.92
N GLN A 22 17.57 -6.45 13.23
CA GLN A 22 16.32 -6.44 14.01
C GLN A 22 15.40 -5.29 13.62
N ALA A 23 15.94 -4.08 13.42
CA ALA A 23 15.18 -2.92 12.98
C ALA A 23 14.58 -3.12 11.59
N VAL A 24 15.35 -3.68 10.66
CA VAL A 24 14.89 -4.00 9.30
C VAL A 24 13.74 -5.02 9.36
N LYS A 25 13.86 -6.09 10.14
CA LYS A 25 12.78 -7.07 10.33
C LYS A 25 11.50 -6.45 10.89
N ASN A 26 11.62 -5.52 11.83
CA ASN A 26 10.46 -4.88 12.47
C ASN A 26 9.79 -3.82 11.58
N ILE A 27 10.58 -3.09 10.78
CA ILE A 27 10.08 -1.94 10.00
C ILE A 27 9.63 -2.34 8.59
N LEU A 28 10.22 -3.39 7.99
CA LEU A 28 9.86 -3.85 6.64
C LEU A 28 8.36 -4.16 6.47
N PRO A 29 7.69 -4.89 7.38
CA PRO A 29 6.25 -5.14 7.25
C PRO A 29 5.43 -3.85 7.24
N ALA A 30 5.79 -2.87 8.07
CA ALA A 30 5.12 -1.57 8.11
C ALA A 30 5.35 -0.77 6.83
N LEU A 31 6.58 -0.78 6.28
CA LEU A 31 6.90 -0.12 5.01
C LEU A 31 6.15 -0.73 3.82
N VAL A 32 6.00 -2.05 3.79
CA VAL A 32 5.23 -2.74 2.75
C VAL A 32 3.75 -2.35 2.84
N ASN A 33 3.18 -2.32 4.05
CA ASN A 33 1.82 -1.86 4.27
C ASN A 33 1.63 -0.40 3.83
N GLU A 34 2.58 0.47 4.17
CA GLU A 34 2.54 1.87 3.77
C GLU A 34 2.66 2.05 2.25
N MET A 35 3.57 1.32 1.59
CA MET A 35 3.66 1.31 0.13
C MET A 35 2.35 0.88 -0.53
N VAL A 36 1.68 -0.13 0.02
CA VAL A 36 0.39 -0.60 -0.49
C VAL A 36 -0.68 0.48 -0.36
N ASN A 37 -0.73 1.19 0.77
CA ASN A 37 -1.67 2.30 0.95
C ASN A 37 -1.37 3.43 -0.04
N LEU A 38 -0.11 3.83 -0.18
CA LEU A 38 0.31 4.83 -1.16
C LEU A 38 -0.02 4.41 -2.60
N LEU A 39 0.13 3.12 -2.94
CA LEU A 39 -0.27 2.60 -4.25
C LEU A 39 -1.79 2.67 -4.45
N LYS A 40 -2.60 2.38 -3.44
CA LYS A 40 -4.06 2.55 -3.51
C LYS A 40 -4.42 4.02 -3.70
N GLU A 41 -3.87 4.90 -2.86
CA GLU A 41 -4.14 6.34 -2.91
C GLU A 41 -3.70 6.97 -4.23
N SER A 42 -2.51 6.64 -4.72
CA SER A 42 -2.02 7.12 -6.01
C SER A 42 -2.79 6.53 -7.20
N ALA A 43 -3.17 5.25 -7.17
CA ALA A 43 -3.97 4.64 -8.24
C ALA A 43 -5.38 5.26 -8.31
N ILE A 44 -6.00 5.54 -7.17
CA ILE A 44 -7.28 6.29 -7.11
C ILE A 44 -7.11 7.64 -7.80
N ILE A 45 -6.11 8.40 -7.36
CA ILE A 45 -5.90 9.78 -7.81
C ILE A 45 -5.46 9.81 -9.27
N SER A 46 -4.69 8.83 -9.77
CA SER A 46 -4.33 8.72 -11.18
C SER A 46 -5.54 8.37 -12.04
N VAL A 47 -6.34 7.37 -11.67
CA VAL A 47 -7.54 6.97 -12.44
C VAL A 47 -8.62 8.06 -12.45
N ILE A 48 -8.80 8.79 -11.33
CA ILE A 48 -9.77 9.89 -11.21
C ILE A 48 -9.19 11.20 -11.77
N GLY A 49 -7.92 11.47 -11.50
CA GLY A 49 -7.22 12.73 -11.80
C GLY A 49 -6.71 12.84 -13.24
N GLU A 50 -6.39 11.72 -13.91
CA GLU A 50 -6.30 11.69 -15.38
C GLU A 50 -7.69 11.72 -16.05
N ALA A 51 -8.75 11.67 -15.25
CA ALA A 51 -10.09 12.17 -15.55
C ALA A 51 -10.72 11.68 -16.87
N ASP A 52 -10.58 10.39 -17.18
CA ASP A 52 -11.36 9.78 -18.27
C ASP A 52 -12.62 9.07 -17.74
N LEU A 53 -12.51 8.20 -16.72
CA LEU A 53 -13.64 7.38 -16.26
C LEU A 53 -14.75 8.19 -15.57
N LEU A 54 -14.40 9.04 -14.60
CA LEU A 54 -15.38 9.88 -13.90
C LEU A 54 -15.97 10.93 -14.85
N ARG A 55 -15.14 11.47 -15.76
CA ARG A 55 -15.57 12.42 -16.79
C ARG A 55 -16.55 11.76 -17.77
N ARG A 56 -16.26 10.55 -18.25
CA ARG A 56 -17.19 9.78 -19.10
C ARG A 56 -18.49 9.49 -18.39
N ALA A 57 -18.44 9.13 -17.10
CA ALA A 57 -19.65 8.94 -16.31
C ALA A 57 -20.48 10.24 -16.19
N GLN A 58 -19.83 11.39 -15.99
CA GLN A 58 -20.47 12.70 -16.00
C GLN A 58 -21.11 13.03 -17.35
N VAL A 59 -20.41 12.77 -18.46
CA VAL A 59 -20.93 12.98 -19.82
C VAL A 59 -22.17 12.11 -20.06
N ILE A 60 -22.10 10.81 -19.78
CA ILE A 60 -23.24 9.89 -19.94
C ILE A 60 -24.40 10.31 -19.04
N ALA A 61 -24.12 10.71 -17.80
CA ALA A 61 -25.12 11.16 -16.85
C ALA A 61 -25.82 12.45 -17.32
N ALA A 62 -25.07 13.39 -17.91
CA ALA A 62 -25.61 14.63 -18.45
C ALA A 62 -26.40 14.41 -19.75
N GLU A 63 -25.92 13.54 -20.64
CA GLU A 63 -26.60 13.22 -21.91
C GLU A 63 -27.90 12.44 -21.71
N LYS A 64 -27.90 11.49 -20.77
CA LYS A 64 -29.03 10.59 -20.54
C LYS A 64 -29.88 10.96 -19.33
N TYR A 65 -29.51 12.00 -18.59
CA TYR A 65 -30.13 12.43 -17.33
C TYR A 65 -30.22 11.32 -16.26
N ILE A 66 -29.36 10.31 -16.35
CA ILE A 66 -29.27 9.18 -15.41
C ILE A 66 -27.93 9.24 -14.67
N TYR A 67 -27.94 9.80 -13.47
CA TYR A 67 -26.71 10.04 -12.69
C TYR A 67 -26.30 8.85 -11.83
N PHE A 68 -27.25 8.01 -11.44
CA PHE A 68 -27.00 6.94 -10.48
C PHE A 68 -26.16 5.81 -11.10
N GLU A 69 -26.57 5.31 -12.26
CA GLU A 69 -25.99 4.14 -12.91
C GLU A 69 -24.55 4.37 -13.38
N PRO A 70 -24.18 5.50 -14.02
CA PRO A 70 -22.80 5.74 -14.44
C PRO A 70 -21.85 5.89 -13.25
N TYR A 71 -22.26 6.55 -12.17
CA TYR A 71 -21.43 6.67 -10.98
C TYR A 71 -21.33 5.36 -10.20
N LEU A 72 -22.40 4.57 -10.12
CA LEU A 72 -22.36 3.23 -9.53
C LEU A 72 -21.37 2.33 -10.29
N ALA A 73 -21.37 2.39 -11.63
CA ALA A 73 -20.43 1.63 -12.45
C ALA A 73 -18.97 2.02 -12.18
N VAL A 74 -18.68 3.33 -12.11
CA VAL A 74 -17.34 3.84 -11.74
C VAL A 74 -16.93 3.36 -10.34
N ALA A 75 -17.84 3.45 -9.37
CA ALA A 75 -17.59 3.01 -8.00
C ALA A 75 -17.29 1.51 -7.92
N LEU A 76 -17.99 0.69 -8.70
CA LEU A 76 -17.79 -0.76 -8.71
C LEU A 76 -16.46 -1.16 -9.36
N ILE A 77 -16.10 -0.54 -10.50
CA ILE A 77 -14.79 -0.73 -11.13
C ILE A 77 -13.68 -0.41 -10.14
N TYR A 78 -13.83 0.70 -9.43
CA TYR A 78 -12.88 1.13 -8.42
C TYR A 78 -12.78 0.15 -7.24
N TYR A 79 -13.92 -0.33 -6.72
CA TYR A 79 -13.95 -1.32 -5.65
C TYR A 79 -13.20 -2.60 -6.03
N VAL A 80 -13.38 -3.08 -7.26
CA VAL A 80 -12.66 -4.25 -7.77
C VAL A 80 -11.15 -4.01 -7.83
N LEU A 81 -10.71 -2.84 -8.30
CA LEU A 81 -9.29 -2.49 -8.33
C LEU A 81 -8.65 -2.49 -6.94
N VAL A 82 -9.32 -1.87 -5.95
CA VAL A 82 -8.84 -1.86 -4.56
C VAL A 82 -8.76 -3.27 -3.99
N MET A 83 -9.75 -4.11 -4.28
CA MET A 83 -9.78 -5.49 -3.82
C MET A 83 -8.60 -6.29 -4.39
N VAL A 84 -8.30 -6.14 -5.69
CA VAL A 84 -7.15 -6.78 -6.33
C VAL A 84 -5.82 -6.32 -5.71
N LEU A 85 -5.62 -5.01 -5.53
CA LEU A 85 -4.41 -4.48 -4.90
C LEU A 85 -4.25 -4.97 -3.45
N THR A 86 -5.36 -5.06 -2.72
CA THR A 86 -5.37 -5.56 -1.34
C THR A 86 -5.02 -7.04 -1.27
N LEU A 87 -5.46 -7.86 -2.24
CA LEU A 87 -5.06 -9.26 -2.33
C LEU A 87 -3.56 -9.40 -2.60
N PHE A 88 -3.01 -8.64 -3.54
CA PHE A 88 -1.57 -8.65 -3.81
C PHE A 88 -0.73 -8.25 -2.60
N ALA A 89 -1.15 -7.20 -1.89
CA ALA A 89 -0.52 -6.75 -0.66
C ALA A 89 -0.49 -7.85 0.41
N LYS A 90 -1.63 -8.52 0.62
CA LYS A 90 -1.74 -9.61 1.59
C LYS A 90 -0.80 -10.77 1.25
N ILE A 91 -0.71 -11.14 -0.03
CA ILE A 91 0.23 -12.19 -0.48
C ILE A 91 1.68 -11.80 -0.18
N LEU A 92 2.04 -10.53 -0.40
CA LEU A 92 3.38 -10.03 -0.12
C LEU A 92 3.69 -10.03 1.39
N GLU A 93 2.74 -9.57 2.21
CA GLU A 93 2.85 -9.58 3.67
C GLU A 93 3.02 -11.00 4.23
N ASP A 94 2.20 -11.95 3.75
CA ASP A 94 2.27 -13.36 4.16
C ASP A 94 3.63 -14.01 3.80
N ARG A 95 4.26 -13.58 2.70
CA ARG A 95 5.61 -14.05 2.33
C ARG A 95 6.70 -13.47 3.24
N LEU A 96 6.60 -12.21 3.65
CA LEU A 96 7.55 -11.61 4.60
C LEU A 96 7.44 -12.27 5.98
N LYS A 97 6.22 -12.51 6.47
CA LYS A 97 5.99 -13.16 7.78
C LYS A 97 6.50 -14.60 7.84
N ARG A 98 6.59 -15.30 6.72
CA ARG A 98 7.18 -16.66 6.65
C ARG A 98 8.71 -16.69 6.74
N SER A 99 9.38 -15.53 6.71
CA SER A 99 10.84 -15.41 6.81
C SER A 99 11.32 -15.10 8.24
N ASP A 100 10.39 -15.05 9.20
CA ASP A 100 10.65 -15.11 10.65
C ASP A 100 10.52 -16.55 11.17
#